data_AF-Q0J9L1-F1
#
_entry.id   AF-Q0J9L1-F1
#
_cell.length_a   1.000
_cell.length_b   1.000
_cell.length_c   1.000
_cell.angle_alpha   90.00
_cell.angle_beta   90.00
_cell.angle_gamma   90.00
#
_symmetry.space_group_name_H-M   'P 1'
#
loop_
_entity.id
_entity.type
_entity.pdbx_description
1 polymer ?
#
loop_
_entity_poly.entity_id
_entity_poly.type
_entity_poly.pdbx_seq_one_letter_code
_entity_poly.pdbx_strand_id
1 'polypeptide(L)'
;WNQTFDFVVEDGLHDMLMLEVYDHDTFSRDYMGRCILTLTKVLIEEDYKDSFKLEGAKSGKLNLHLKWSPQPIFRDSREEDSLRFR
;
A
#
# COMPACT_ATOMS: atom_id res chain seq x y z
N TRP A 1 4.70 8.79 -14.48
CA TRP A 1 4.73 8.26 -13.11
C TRP A 1 5.98 7.40 -12.92
N ASN A 2 6.82 7.77 -11.95
CA ASN A 2 7.92 7.04 -11.31
C ASN A 2 7.83 7.51 -9.85
N GLN A 3 6.77 7.10 -9.16
CA GLN A 3 6.37 7.67 -7.88
C GLN A 3 6.44 6.63 -6.77
N THR A 4 6.62 7.14 -5.56
CA THR A 4 6.69 6.36 -4.33
C THR A 4 5.55 6.83 -3.44
N PHE A 5 4.87 5.85 -2.84
CA PHE A 5 3.81 6.07 -1.87
C PHE A 5 4.15 5.28 -0.62
N ASP A 6 4.07 5.94 0.53
CA ASP A 6 4.35 5.37 1.83
C ASP A 6 3.11 5.55 2.71
N PHE A 7 2.62 4.47 3.29
CA PHE A 7 1.45 4.46 4.16
C PHE A 7 1.56 3.32 5.17
N VAL A 8 0.87 3.48 6.30
CA VAL A 8 0.75 2.44 7.32
C VAL A 8 -0.40 1.53 6.98
N VAL A 9 -0.20 0.22 7.15
CA VAL A 9 -1.24 -0.80 7.02
C VAL A 9 -1.47 -1.39 8.40
N GLU A 10 -2.72 -1.35 8.87
CA GLU A 10 -3.09 -1.85 10.19
C GLU A 10 -3.26 -3.37 10.19
N ASP A 11 -3.89 -3.93 9.15
CA ASP A 11 -4.14 -5.37 9.04
C ASP A 11 -3.70 -5.93 7.67
N GLY A 12 -2.39 -6.06 7.50
CA GLY A 12 -1.81 -6.53 6.23
C GLY A 12 -2.22 -7.95 5.81
N LEU A 13 -2.80 -8.75 6.72
CA LEU A 13 -3.26 -10.10 6.40
C LEU A 13 -4.66 -10.12 5.78
N HIS A 14 -5.49 -9.13 6.08
CA HIS A 14 -6.86 -9.04 5.58
C HIS A 14 -7.07 -7.88 4.58
N ASP A 15 -6.19 -6.88 4.59
CA ASP A 15 -6.26 -5.74 3.69
C ASP A 15 -5.80 -6.08 2.26
N MET A 16 -6.36 -5.33 1.31
CA MET A 16 -5.97 -5.38 -0.10
C MET A 16 -5.40 -4.04 -0.53
N LEU A 17 -4.32 -4.07 -1.30
CA LEU A 17 -3.75 -2.89 -1.93
C LEU A 17 -4.39 -2.67 -3.30
N MET A 18 -5.10 -1.55 -3.47
CA MET A 18 -5.62 -1.10 -4.75
C MET A 18 -4.77 0.06 -5.28
N LEU A 19 -4.28 -0.06 -6.50
CA LEU A 19 -3.59 1.01 -7.21
C LEU A 19 -4.39 1.41 -8.43
N GLU A 20 -4.67 2.70 -8.56
CA GLU A 20 -5.36 3.29 -9.70
C GLU A 20 -4.41 4.21 -10.46
N VAL A 21 -4.45 4.12 -11.79
CA VAL A 21 -3.61 4.91 -12.69
C VAL A 21 -4.50 5.91 -13.40
N TYR A 22 -4.07 7.17 -13.39
CA TYR A 22 -4.74 8.27 -14.07
C TYR A 22 -3.78 8.95 -15.04
N ASP A 23 -4.33 9.47 -16.14
CA ASP A 23 -3.60 10.33 -17.05
C ASP A 23 -3.31 11.69 -16.38
N HIS A 24 -2.17 12.28 -16.72
CA HIS A 24 -1.76 13.60 -16.25
C HIS A 24 -2.22 14.68 -17.23
N ASP A 25 -3.49 14.64 -17.60
CA ASP A 25 -4.08 15.67 -18.46
C ASP A 25 -4.43 16.92 -17.65
N THR A 26 -4.31 18.07 -18.30
CA THR A 26 -4.45 19.39 -17.65
C THR A 26 -5.91 19.72 -17.30
N PHE A 27 -6.86 19.13 -18.03
CA PHE A 27 -8.28 19.47 -17.96
C PHE A 27 -9.15 18.36 -17.34
N SER A 28 -8.72 17.11 -17.39
CA SER A 28 -9.38 15.98 -16.75
C SER A 28 -8.34 14.98 -16.25
N ARG A 29 -8.65 14.29 -15.15
CA ARG A 29 -7.87 13.12 -14.71
C ARG A 29 -8.57 11.89 -15.24
N ASP A 30 -8.18 11.47 -16.43
CA ASP A 30 -8.81 10.32 -17.07
C ASP A 30 -8.30 9.02 -16.43
N TYR A 31 -9.23 8.16 -16.01
CA TYR A 31 -8.90 6.86 -15.42
C TYR A 31 -8.34 5.92 -16.49
N MET A 32 -7.14 5.38 -16.24
CA MET A 32 -6.43 4.50 -17.18
C MET A 32 -6.50 3.02 -16.80
N GLY A 33 -6.89 2.69 -15.56
CA GLY A 33 -6.96 1.32 -15.08
C GLY A 33 -6.52 1.17 -13.63
N ARG A 34 -6.61 -0.06 -13.11
CA ARG A 34 -6.21 -0.39 -11.74
C ARG A 34 -5.53 -1.74 -11.63
N CYS A 35 -4.89 -2.00 -10.50
CA CYS A 35 -4.64 -3.36 -10.04
C CYS A 35 -4.99 -3.50 -8.56
N ILE A 36 -5.46 -4.68 -8.18
CA ILE A 36 -5.85 -5.01 -6.80
C ILE A 36 -5.03 -6.24 -6.40
N LEU A 37 -4.33 -6.17 -5.27
CA LEU A 37 -3.37 -7.18 -4.83
C LEU A 37 -3.54 -7.45 -3.34
N THR A 38 -3.29 -8.69 -2.91
CA THR A 38 -3.07 -8.97 -1.49
C THR A 38 -1.66 -8.54 -1.09
N LEU A 39 -1.45 -8.24 0.19
CA LEU A 39 -0.12 -7.89 0.72
C LEU A 39 0.71 -9.12 1.11
N THR A 40 0.17 -10.33 0.96
CA THR A 40 0.80 -11.60 1.39
C THR A 40 2.23 -11.75 0.89
N LYS A 41 2.50 -11.42 -0.39
CA LYS A 41 3.84 -11.58 -0.96
C LYS A 41 4.84 -10.59 -0.37
N VAL A 42 4.46 -9.33 -0.15
CA VAL A 42 5.37 -8.32 0.45
C VAL A 42 5.63 -8.61 1.92
N LEU A 43 4.64 -9.19 2.62
CA LEU A 43 4.79 -9.62 4.00
C LEU A 43 5.78 -10.78 4.17
N ILE A 44 5.94 -11.64 3.15
CA ILE A 44 6.85 -12.80 3.20
C ILE A 44 8.23 -12.43 2.67
N GLU A 45 8.31 -11.71 1.55
CA GLU A 45 9.57 -11.41 0.86
C GLU A 45 10.22 -10.10 1.33
N GLU A 46 9.50 -9.26 2.07
CA GLU A 46 9.87 -7.91 2.55
C GLU A 46 10.18 -6.87 1.45
N ASP A 47 10.82 -7.26 0.35
CA ASP A 47 11.21 -6.40 -0.76
C ASP A 47 11.12 -7.19 -2.08
N TYR A 48 10.14 -6.87 -2.93
CA TYR A 48 10.01 -7.52 -4.23
C TYR A 48 9.52 -6.60 -5.35
N LYS A 49 9.81 -7.01 -6.59
CA LYS A 49 9.37 -6.34 -7.82
C LYS A 49 8.54 -7.29 -8.67
N ASP A 50 7.44 -6.77 -9.23
CA ASP A 50 6.56 -7.57 -10.08
C ASP A 50 5.77 -6.67 -11.06
N SER A 51 5.11 -7.29 -12.05
CA SER A 51 4.39 -6.61 -13.13
C SER A 51 2.96 -7.13 -13.21
N PHE A 52 2.00 -6.23 -12.96
CA PHE A 52 0.58 -6.57 -12.88
C PHE A 52 -0.16 -6.01 -14.08
N LYS A 53 -1.02 -6.82 -14.72
CA LYS A 53 -1.90 -6.33 -15.79
C LYS A 53 -2.91 -5.34 -15.20
N LEU A 54 -3.16 -4.24 -15.92
CA LEU A 54 -4.19 -3.30 -15.53
C LEU A 54 -5.58 -3.84 -15.85
N GLU A 55 -6.47 -3.81 -14.85
CA GLU A 55 -7.90 -4.01 -14.99
C GLU A 55 -8.58 -2.71 -15.41
N GLY A 56 -9.63 -2.81 -16.23
CA GLY A 56 -10.34 -1.64 -16.76
C GLY A 56 -9.64 -0.95 -17.94
N ALA A 57 -8.47 -1.44 -18.36
CA ALA A 57 -7.73 -0.97 -19.53
C ALA A 57 -7.82 -1.96 -20.70
N LYS A 58 -7.78 -1.47 -21.95
CA LYS A 58 -7.67 -2.34 -23.16
C LYS A 58 -6.34 -3.10 -23.20
N SER A 59 -5.29 -2.50 -22.65
CA SER A 59 -3.94 -3.06 -22.53
C SER A 59 -3.15 -2.26 -21.51
N GLY A 60 -2.14 -2.88 -20.90
CA GLY A 60 -1.20 -2.18 -20.02
C GLY A 60 -0.75 -3.06 -18.87
N LYS A 61 0.40 -2.70 -18.30
CA LYS A 61 0.93 -3.30 -17.08
C LYS A 61 1.46 -2.21 -16.17
N LEU A 62 1.29 -2.40 -14.87
CA LEU A 62 1.90 -1.58 -13.83
C LEU A 62 3.06 -2.36 -13.22
N ASN A 63 4.26 -1.80 -13.30
CA ASN A 63 5.44 -2.35 -12.64
C ASN A 63 5.52 -1.78 -11.23
N LEU A 64 5.50 -2.65 -10.23
CA LEU A 64 5.52 -2.26 -8.83
C LEU A 64 6.78 -2.77 -8.15
N HIS A 65 7.34 -1.93 -7.28
CA HIS A 65 8.35 -2.30 -6.30
C HIS A 65 7.71 -2.07 -4.93
N LEU A 66 7.39 -3.16 -4.23
CA LEU A 66 6.77 -3.12 -2.91
C LEU A 66 7.82 -3.44 -1.86
N LYS A 67 7.83 -2.65 -0.78
CA LYS A 67 8.67 -2.87 0.40
C LYS A 67 7.80 -2.85 1.63
N TRP A 68 8.04 -3.75 2.57
CA TRP A 68 7.36 -3.82 3.85
C TRP A 68 8.35 -3.59 4.97
N SER A 69 7.99 -2.72 5.92
CA SER A 69 8.76 -2.49 7.14
C SER A 69 7.82 -2.55 8.34
N PRO A 70 7.93 -3.56 9.22
CA PRO A 70 7.16 -3.61 10.45
C PRO A 70 7.39 -2.35 11.30
N GLN A 71 6.31 -1.72 11.76
CA GLN A 71 6.40 -0.61 12.71
C GLN A 71 6.24 -1.15 14.14
N PRO A 72 7.20 -0.91 15.04
CA PRO A 72 7.02 -1.24 16.44
C PRO A 72 5.90 -0.34 17.02
N ILE A 73 4.80 -0.96 17.45
CA ILE A 73 3.78 -0.26 18.23
C ILE A 73 4.34 -0.14 19.65
N PHE A 74 4.98 0.98 19.95
CA PHE A 74 5.27 1.33 21.33
C PHE A 74 3.94 1.68 22.00
N ARG A 75 3.41 0.76 22.81
CA ARG A 75 2.38 1.14 23.78
C ARG A 75 3.03 2.10 24.75
N ASP A 76 2.52 3.32 24.81
CA ASP A 76 2.98 4.30 25.79
C ASP A 76 2.62 3.76 27.18
N SER A 77 3.59 3.17 27.87
CA SER A 77 3.41 2.60 29.22
C SER A 77 3.03 3.66 30.26
N ARG A 78 3.06 4.94 29.88
CA ARG A 78 2.61 6.07 30.69
C ARG A 78 1.12 6.05 31.03
N GLU A 79 0.28 5.39 30.22
CA GLU A 79 -1.14 5.25 30.58
C GLU A 79 -1.38 4.22 31.69
N GLU A 80 -0.63 3.11 31.73
CA GLU A 80 -0.75 2.10 32.80
C GLU A 80 -0.28 2.64 34.15
N ASP A 81 0.75 3.50 34.17
CA ASP A 81 1.20 4.13 35.42
C ASP A 81 0.16 5.13 35.95
N SER A 82 -0.53 5.88 35.07
CA SER A 82 -1.55 6.86 35.52
C SER A 82 -2.77 6.22 36.19
N LEU A 83 -3.10 4.97 35.85
CA LEU A 83 -4.18 4.20 36.46
C LEU A 83 -3.77 3.53 37.77
N ARG A 84 -2.48 3.36 38.05
CA ARG A 84 -1.99 2.81 39.33
C ARG A 84 -1.88 3.86 40.44
N PHE A 85 -1.96 5.14 40.10
CA PHE A 85 -1.89 6.24 41.07
C PHE A 85 -3.23 6.96 41.30
N ARG A 86 -4.36 6.37 40.89
CA ARG A 86 -5.70 6.77 41.34
C ARG A 86 -6.29 5.69 42.23
#